data_AF-A0A8R7RBH1-F1
#
_entry.id   AF-A0A8R7RBH1-F1
#
_cell.length_a   1.000
_cell.length_b   1.000
_cell.length_c   1.000
_cell.angle_alpha   90.00
_cell.angle_beta   90.00
_cell.angle_gamma   90.00
#
_symmetry.space_group_name_H-M   'P 1'
#
loop_
_entity.id
_entity.type
_entity.pdbx_description
1 polymer ?
#
loop_
_entity_poly.entity_id
_entity_poly.type
_entity_poly.pdbx_seq_one_letter_code
_entity_poly.pdbx_strand_id
1 'polypeptide(L)'
;MERSKARPNMILENAAELARSLIHKFSDDVVRWKVLAEAWAYILVHTAPSWNASAHKKCLATGSEFITHIWVILSHCNIQSSKRWPYQEPPHDGDQGVGVPAPQDP
;
A
#
# COMPACT_ATOMS: atom_id res chain seq x y z
N MET A 1 16.42 -34.63 -19.26
CA MET A 1 16.65 -33.28 -18.72
C MET A 1 15.42 -32.45 -19.06
N GLU A 2 14.38 -32.54 -18.23
CA GLU A 2 13.13 -31.79 -18.46
C GLU A 2 13.38 -30.32 -18.11
N ARG A 3 13.24 -29.45 -19.10
CA ARG A 3 13.26 -28.01 -18.92
C ARG A 3 12.00 -27.66 -18.13
N SER A 4 12.14 -27.41 -16.83
CA SER A 4 11.07 -26.91 -15.98
C SER A 4 10.47 -25.67 -16.65
N LYS A 5 9.24 -25.84 -17.16
CA LYS A 5 8.48 -24.75 -17.77
C LYS A 5 8.32 -23.69 -16.69
N ALA A 6 8.94 -22.52 -16.88
CA ALA A 6 8.78 -21.40 -15.96
C ALA A 6 7.29 -21.13 -15.81
N ARG A 7 6.78 -21.18 -14.57
CA ARG A 7 5.38 -20.86 -14.30
C ARG A 7 5.13 -19.44 -14.80
N PRO A 8 4.10 -19.20 -15.62
CA PRO A 8 3.79 -17.86 -16.08
C PRO A 8 3.66 -16.92 -14.88
N ASN A 9 4.23 -15.72 -14.99
CA ASN A 9 4.14 -14.74 -13.92
C ASN A 9 2.72 -14.18 -13.91
N MET A 10 1.84 -14.84 -13.16
CA MET A 10 0.40 -14.55 -13.07
C MET A 10 0.12 -13.07 -12.73
N ILE A 11 1.02 -12.40 -12.01
CA ILE A 11 0.91 -10.97 -11.71
C ILE A 11 1.07 -10.14 -12.99
N LEU A 12 2.07 -10.45 -13.80
CA LEU A 12 2.32 -9.75 -15.06
C LEU A 12 1.21 -9.99 -16.08
N GLU A 13 0.67 -11.21 -16.13
CA GLU A 13 -0.47 -11.55 -17.01
C GLU A 13 -1.73 -10.78 -16.62
N ASN A 14 -2.08 -10.77 -15.33
CA ASN A 14 -3.22 -10.02 -14.82
C ASN A 14 -3.06 -8.50 -15.05
N ALA A 15 -1.84 -7.98 -14.86
CA ALA A 15 -1.55 -6.57 -15.13
C ALA A 15 -1.74 -6.24 -16.62
N ALA A 16 -1.29 -7.10 -17.53
CA ALA A 16 -1.46 -6.92 -18.98
C ALA A 16 -2.93 -7.03 -19.40
N GLU A 17 -3.72 -7.92 -18.79
CA GLU A 17 -5.16 -8.02 -19.01
C GLU A 17 -5.91 -6.78 -18.53
N LEU A 18 -5.56 -6.27 -17.35
CA LEU A 18 -6.13 -5.03 -16.82
C LEU A 18 -5.81 -3.85 -17.75
N ALA A 19 -4.56 -3.72 -18.20
CA ALA A 19 -4.15 -2.65 -19.11
C ALA A 19 -4.92 -2.70 -20.44
N ARG A 20 -5.05 -3.89 -21.04
CA ARG A 20 -5.86 -4.10 -22.25
C ARG A 20 -7.32 -3.71 -22.04
N SER A 21 -7.89 -4.13 -20.92
CA SER A 21 -9.27 -3.80 -20.56
C SER A 21 -9.48 -2.29 -20.39
N LEU A 22 -8.51 -1.59 -19.79
CA LEU A 22 -8.56 -0.14 -19.63
C LEU A 22 -8.52 0.59 -20.99
N ILE A 23 -7.62 0.16 -21.88
CA ILE A 23 -7.49 0.72 -23.25
C ILE A 23 -8.76 0.50 -24.05
N HIS A 24 -9.37 -0.69 -23.95
CA HIS A 24 -10.58 -1.01 -24.70
C HIS A 24 -11.83 -0.30 -24.16
N LYS A 25 -11.95 -0.19 -22.82
CA LYS A 25 -13.12 0.39 -22.16
C LYS A 25 -13.22 1.91 -22.29
N PHE A 26 -12.07 2.59 -22.37
CA PHE A 26 -12.00 4.05 -22.43
C PHE A 26 -11.20 4.45 -23.66
N SER A 27 -11.86 4.89 -24.73
CA SER A 27 -11.20 5.35 -25.96
C SER A 27 -10.51 6.70 -25.81
N ASP A 28 -11.01 7.55 -24.91
CA ASP A 28 -10.44 8.86 -24.60
C ASP A 28 -9.24 8.76 -23.65
N ASP A 29 -8.10 9.32 -24.08
CA ASP A 29 -6.84 9.32 -23.34
C ASP A 29 -6.94 10.06 -22.01
N VAL A 30 -7.63 11.21 -21.96
CA VAL A 30 -7.80 12.01 -20.75
C VAL A 30 -8.60 11.23 -19.71
N VAL A 31 -9.66 10.54 -20.14
CA VAL A 31 -10.44 9.67 -19.25
C VAL A 31 -9.60 8.50 -18.72
N ARG A 32 -8.79 7.85 -19.57
CA ARG A 32 -7.88 6.77 -19.13
C ARG A 32 -6.89 7.25 -18.08
N TRP A 33 -6.24 8.39 -18.32
CA TRP A 33 -5.27 8.96 -17.38
C TRP A 33 -5.93 9.38 -16.07
N LYS A 34 -7.16 9.90 -16.11
CA LYS A 34 -7.92 10.20 -14.90
C LYS A 34 -8.18 8.95 -14.06
N VAL A 35 -8.64 7.86 -14.67
CA VAL A 35 -8.88 6.59 -13.95
C VAL A 35 -7.59 6.05 -13.35
N LEU A 36 -6.47 6.09 -14.09
CA LEU A 36 -5.16 5.69 -13.56
C LEU A 36 -4.73 6.56 -12.39
N ALA A 37 -4.89 7.88 -12.49
CA ALA A 37 -4.54 8.81 -11.41
C ALA A 37 -5.36 8.54 -10.14
N GLU A 38 -6.67 8.30 -10.27
CA GLU A 38 -7.54 7.96 -9.14
C GLU A 38 -7.15 6.63 -8.50
N ALA A 39 -6.83 5.60 -9.31
CA ALA A 39 -6.37 4.31 -8.82
C ALA A 39 -5.04 4.42 -8.07
N TRP A 40 -4.07 5.16 -8.64
CA TRP A 40 -2.79 5.40 -7.99
C TRP A 40 -2.95 6.19 -6.70
N ALA A 41 -3.72 7.27 -6.70
CA ALA A 41 -4.00 8.05 -5.49
C ALA A 41 -4.61 7.16 -4.39
N TYR A 42 -5.54 6.28 -4.76
CA TYR A 42 -6.13 5.31 -3.85
C TYR A 42 -5.09 4.33 -3.29
N ILE A 43 -4.24 3.72 -4.13
CA ILE A 43 -3.21 2.78 -3.67
C ILE A 43 -2.23 3.48 -2.73
N LEU A 44 -1.74 4.66 -3.13
CA LEU A 44 -0.76 5.44 -2.39
C LEU A 44 -1.28 5.84 -0.99
N VAL A 45 -2.50 6.38 -0.91
CA VAL A 45 -3.07 6.84 0.37
C VAL A 45 -3.38 5.68 1.33
N HIS A 46 -3.65 4.48 0.83
CA HIS A 46 -3.88 3.30 1.66
C HIS A 46 -2.59 2.51 1.98
N THR A 47 -1.54 2.69 1.19
CA THR A 47 -0.23 2.04 1.42
C THR A 47 0.66 2.89 2.32
N ALA A 48 0.52 4.22 2.26
CA ALA A 48 1.36 5.14 3.00
C ALA A 48 1.28 5.01 4.51
N PRO A 49 0.09 4.84 5.09
CA PRO A 49 0.04 4.65 6.51
C PRO A 49 0.38 3.17 6.75
N SER A 50 1.45 2.96 7.53
CA SER A 50 2.02 1.65 7.81
C SER A 50 2.27 1.52 9.32
N TRP A 51 2.30 0.28 9.81
CA TRP A 51 2.52 -0.02 11.22
C TRP A 51 3.87 0.49 11.74
N ASN A 52 4.86 0.63 10.86
CA ASN A 52 6.23 0.96 11.24
C ASN A 52 6.52 2.44 11.02
N ALA A 53 5.84 3.30 11.79
CA ALA A 53 6.11 4.74 11.84
C ALA A 53 7.60 5.04 12.14
N SER A 54 8.29 4.16 12.86
CA SER A 54 9.73 4.27 13.15
C SER A 54 10.58 4.11 11.89
N ALA A 55 10.24 3.19 10.98
CA ALA A 55 10.90 3.05 9.68
C ALA A 55 10.69 4.28 8.80
N HIS A 56 9.45 4.77 8.68
CA HIS A 56 9.17 5.99 7.92
C HIS A 56 9.90 7.22 8.48
N LYS A 57 9.97 7.35 9.81
CA LYS A 57 10.71 8.43 10.48
C LYS A 57 12.21 8.38 10.18
N LYS A 58 12.81 7.19 10.06
CA LYS A 58 14.22 7.04 9.67
C LYS A 58 14.45 7.48 8.23
N CYS A 59 13.57 7.09 7.29
CA CYS A 59 13.68 7.50 5.88
C CYS A 59 13.57 9.02 5.69
N LEU A 60 12.81 9.74 6.53
CA LEU A 60 12.76 11.21 6.50
C LEU A 60 14.13 11.86 6.77
N ALA A 61 14.93 11.28 7.67
CA ALA A 61 16.22 11.84 8.05
C ALA A 61 17.32 11.61 7.00
N THR A 62 17.16 10.61 6.13
CA THR A 62 18.17 10.16 5.16
C THR A 62 17.89 10.54 3.71
N GLY A 63 16.77 11.20 3.43
CA GLY A 63 16.27 11.45 2.08
C GLY A 63 15.01 10.62 1.83
N SER A 64 13.87 11.30 1.80
CA SER A 64 12.54 10.70 1.86
C SER A 64 12.10 10.01 0.56
N GLU A 65 11.40 8.90 0.71
CA GLU A 65 10.63 8.29 -0.37
C GLU A 65 9.26 9.00 -0.51
N PHE A 66 8.69 9.04 -1.73
CA PHE A 66 7.41 9.71 -2.00
C PHE A 66 6.28 9.28 -1.04
N ILE A 67 6.21 7.98 -0.71
CA ILE A 67 5.25 7.42 0.26
C ILE A 67 5.41 8.04 1.66
N THR A 68 6.63 8.35 2.06
CA THR A 68 6.92 8.95 3.36
C THR A 68 6.33 10.36 3.48
N HIS A 69 6.29 11.14 2.40
CA HIS A 69 5.61 12.43 2.40
C HIS A 69 4.09 12.30 2.55
N ILE A 70 3.48 11.30 1.91
CA ILE A 70 2.05 11.03 2.05
C ILE A 70 1.72 10.64 3.49
N TRP A 71 2.55 9.79 4.11
CA TRP A 71 2.42 9.43 5.53
C TRP A 71 2.47 10.65 6.46
N VAL A 72 3.41 11.58 6.23
CA VAL A 72 3.52 12.82 7.02
C VAL A 72 2.24 13.67 6.90
N ILE A 73 1.70 13.83 5.68
CA ILE A 73 0.46 14.59 5.46
C ILE A 73 -0.72 13.94 6.19
N LEU A 74 -0.89 12.62 6.07
CA LEU A 74 -1.95 11.89 6.77
C LEU A 74 -1.82 12.03 8.28
N SER A 75 -0.59 11.90 8.81
CA SER A 75 -0.31 12.06 10.23
C SER A 75 -0.61 13.47 10.74
N HIS A 76 -0.25 14.50 9.98
CA HIS A 76 -0.57 15.90 10.33
C HIS A 76 -2.07 16.20 10.30
N CYS A 77 -2.81 15.54 9.41
CA CYS A 77 -4.28 15.63 9.36
C CYS A 77 -4.98 14.75 10.42
N ASN A 78 -4.22 14.09 11.30
CA ASN A 78 -4.71 13.14 12.30
C ASN A 78 -5.50 11.95 11.69
N ILE A 79 -5.16 11.56 10.47
CA ILE A 79 -5.76 10.41 9.77
C ILE A 79 -4.92 9.17 10.10
N GLN A 80 -5.27 8.52 11.21
CA GLN A 80 -4.51 7.38 11.75
C GLN A 80 -5.16 6.01 11.51
N SER A 81 -6.44 6.00 11.11
CA SER A 81 -7.17 4.75 10.85
C SER A 81 -8.29 4.95 9.82
N SER A 82 -8.69 3.86 9.17
CA SER A 82 -9.79 3.84 8.22
C SER A 82 -10.44 2.46 8.24
N LYS A 83 -11.75 2.38 8.02
CA LYS A 83 -12.44 1.09 7.82
C LYS A 83 -11.84 0.27 6.66
N ARG A 84 -11.19 0.95 5.71
CA ARG A 84 -10.48 0.34 4.57
C ARG A 84 -9.07 -0.11 4.91
N TRP A 85 -8.61 0.23 6.10
CA TRP A 85 -7.33 -0.16 6.64
C TRP A 85 -7.57 -0.90 7.95
N PRO A 86 -8.08 -2.14 7.88
CA PRO A 86 -8.20 -2.96 9.08
C PRO A 86 -6.82 -3.03 9.73
N TYR A 87 -6.76 -2.81 11.04
CA TYR A 87 -5.54 -3.06 11.81
C TYR A 87 -5.06 -4.46 11.44
N GLN A 88 -3.92 -4.53 10.75
CA GLN A 88 -3.20 -5.78 10.65
C GLN A 88 -2.61 -5.99 12.04
N GLU A 89 -3.06 -7.03 12.74
CA GLU A 89 -2.38 -7.44 13.97
C GLU A 89 -0.88 -7.53 13.67
N PRO A 90 -0.03 -6.93 14.50
CA PRO A 90 1.41 -7.08 14.33
C PRO A 90 1.71 -8.57 14.26
N PRO A 91 2.65 -9.01 13.40
CA PRO A 91 3.07 -10.40 13.38
C PRO A 91 3.34 -10.84 14.80
N HIS A 92 2.63 -11.88 15.25
CA HIS A 92 2.84 -12.44 16.57
C HIS A 92 4.21 -13.11 16.51
N ASP A 93 5.25 -12.32 16.77
CA ASP A 93 6.58 -12.85 17.03
C ASP A 93 6.40 -13.80 18.21
N GLY A 94 6.53 -15.08 17.91
CA GLY A 94 6.45 -16.13 18.90
C GLY A 94 7.64 -16.01 19.84
N ASP A 95 7.50 -15.17 20.86
CA ASP A 95 8.20 -15.37 22.12
C ASP A 95 7.34 -14.81 23.27
N GLN A 96 7.19 -15.63 24.30
CA GLN A 96 6.28 -15.41 25.41
C GLN A 96 6.88 -14.38 26.38
N GLY A 97 6.15 -13.33 26.74
CA GLY A 97 6.55 -12.48 27.85
C GLY A 97 5.77 -11.18 28.02
N VAL A 98 4.72 -11.25 28.84
CA VAL A 98 4.02 -10.13 29.49
C VAL A 98 3.16 -9.26 28.57
N GLY A 99 1.84 -9.50 28.63
CA GLY A 99 0.83 -8.68 27.99
C GLY A 99 0.89 -7.23 28.47
N VAL A 100 1.16 -6.32 27.55
CA VAL A 100 0.88 -4.89 27.73
C VAL A 100 -0.59 -4.70 27.39
N PRO A 101 -1.43 -4.16 28.29
CA PRO A 101 -2.84 -3.95 28.00
C PRO A 101 -2.98 -2.90 26.90
N ALA A 102 -3.95 -3.12 26.00
CA ALA A 102 -4.28 -2.19 24.93
C ALA A 102 -4.56 -0.78 25.47
N PRO A 103 -4.23 0.29 24.72
CA PRO A 103 -4.61 1.64 25.10
C PRO A 103 -6.13 1.72 25.20
N GLN A 104 -6.63 1.97 26.40
CA GLN A 104 -8.02 2.37 26.61
C GLN A 104 -8.03 3.89 26.50
N ASP A 105 -8.58 4.40 25.40
CA ASP A 105 -8.92 5.81 25.28
C ASP A 105 -10.34 6.05 25.86
N PRO A 106 -10.61 7.25 26.40
CA PRO A 106 -11.70 7.54 27.34
C PRO A 106 -13.13 7.44 26.79
#